data_AF-A0A0F8ZBM1-F1
#
_entry.id   AF-A0A0F8ZBM1-F1
#
_cell.length_a   1.000
_cell.length_b   1.000
_cell.length_c   1.000
_cell.angle_alpha   90.00
_cell.angle_beta   90.00
_cell.angle_gamma   90.00
#
_symmetry.space_group_name_H-M   'P 1'
#
loop_
_entity.id
_entity.type
_entity.pdbx_description
1 polymer ?
#
loop_
_entity_poly.entity_id
_entity_poly.type
_entity_poly.pdbx_seq_one_letter_code
_entity_poly.pdbx_strand_id
1 'polypeptide(L)' 'NISFKKDLLEQIDQVAKEESRTRSELIREAARSYIERKRIWKKIFVFGENQAEKKKFTEVDIIDEITIERKLKRKYS' A
#
# COMPACT_ATOMS: atom_id res chain seq x y z
N ASN A 1 17.17 21.37 0.51
CA ASN A 1 16.11 22.35 0.24
C ASN A 1 15.07 21.65 -0.63
N ILE A 2 13.87 21.38 -0.12
CA ILE A 2 12.79 20.71 -0.87
C ILE A 2 11.70 21.75 -1.07
N SER A 3 11.34 22.01 -2.32
CA SER A 3 10.27 22.96 -2.65
C SER A 3 8.96 22.21 -2.85
N PHE A 4 7.90 22.76 -2.29
CA PHE A 4 6.54 22.28 -2.44
C PHE A 4 5.68 23.41 -3.01
N LYS A 5 4.60 23.05 -3.72
CA LYS A 5 3.61 24.04 -4.11
C LYS A 5 2.98 24.66 -2.85
N LYS A 6 2.59 25.94 -2.96
CA LYS A 6 2.11 26.73 -1.82
C LYS A 6 0.89 26.10 -1.14
N ASP A 7 -0.07 25.64 -1.93
CA ASP A 7 -1.26 24.92 -1.48
C ASP A 7 -0.93 23.67 -0.65
N LEU A 8 0.05 22.88 -1.10
CA LEU A 8 0.50 21.69 -0.38
C LEU A 8 1.22 22.06 0.92
N LEU A 9 2.02 23.13 0.94
CA LEU A 9 2.67 23.61 2.17
C LEU A 9 1.65 24.02 3.23
N GLU A 10 0.62 24.75 2.83
CA GLU A 10 -0.46 25.18 3.73
C GLU A 10 -1.18 23.97 4.34
N GLN A 11 -1.44 22.93 3.53
CA GLN A 11 -2.02 21.67 4.02
C GLN A 11 -1.09 20.94 5.01
N ILE A 12 0.21 20.85 4.70
CA ILE A 12 1.19 20.21 5.58
C ILE A 12 1.26 20.96 6.92
N ASP A 13 1.27 22.30 6.89
CA ASP A 13 1.32 23.13 8.10
C ASP A 13 0.07 22.96 8.96
N GLN A 14 -1.10 22.91 8.32
CA GLN A 14 -2.36 22.69 9.02
C GLN A 14 -2.37 21.35 9.75
N VAL A 15 -2.01 20.25 9.07
CA VAL A 15 -1.96 18.92 9.68
C VAL A 15 -0.91 18.84 10.79
N ALA A 16 0.29 19.41 10.56
CA ALA A 16 1.33 19.45 11.58
C ALA A 16 0.85 20.16 12.86
N LYS A 17 0.13 21.27 12.70
CA LYS A 17 -0.46 22.01 13.83
C LYS A 17 -1.53 21.20 14.55
N GLU A 18 -2.44 20.56 13.83
CA GLU A 18 -3.49 19.69 14.40
C GLU A 18 -2.89 18.52 15.21
N GLU A 19 -1.78 17.95 14.73
CA GLU A 19 -1.08 16.87 15.43
C GLU A 19 -0.12 17.34 16.53
N SER A 20 0.00 18.66 16.77
CA SER A 20 0.97 19.24 17.71
C SER A 20 2.44 18.88 17.37
N ARG A 21 2.78 18.93 16.09
CA ARG A 21 4.09 18.56 15.52
C ARG A 21 4.70 19.69 14.70
N THR A 22 6.00 19.62 14.48
CA THR A 22 6.65 20.48 13.49
C THR A 22 6.47 19.94 12.08
N ARG A 23 6.47 20.84 11.08
CA ARG A 23 6.48 20.48 9.65
C ARG A 23 7.52 19.41 9.32
N SER A 24 8.74 19.58 9.83
CA SER A 24 9.85 18.67 9.56
C SER A 24 9.64 17.28 10.17
N GLU A 25 9.00 17.19 11.33
CA GLU A 25 8.64 15.89 11.94
C GLU A 25 7.60 15.16 11.11
N LEU A 26 6.52 15.86 10.74
CA LEU A 26 5.45 15.29 9.91
C LEU A 26 5.99 14.78 8.58
N ILE A 27 6.79 15.59 7.87
CA ILE A 27 7.37 15.20 6.58
C ILE A 27 8.29 13.98 6.73
N ARG A 28 9.13 13.94 7.77
CA ARG A 28 10.03 12.80 8.00
C ARG A 28 9.26 11.52 8.27
N GLU A 29 8.21 11.59 9.07
CA GLU A 29 7.39 10.42 9.36
C GLU A 29 6.61 9.96 8.13
N ALA A 30 5.97 10.88 7.41
CA ALA A 30 5.24 10.59 6.18
C ALA A 30 6.17 9.91 5.14
N ALA A 31 7.39 10.44 4.97
CA ALA A 31 8.39 9.86 4.09
C ALA A 31 8.80 8.44 4.53
N ARG A 32 9.06 8.24 5.83
CA ARG A 32 9.40 6.91 6.38
C ARG A 32 8.28 5.91 6.13
N SER A 33 7.04 6.29 6.44
CA SER A 33 5.86 5.46 6.24
C SER A 33 5.63 5.11 4.77
N TYR A 34 5.83 6.06 3.85
CA TYR A 34 5.73 5.79 2.41
C TYR A 34 6.79 4.79 1.93
N ILE A 35 8.05 4.99 2.33
CA ILE A 35 9.16 4.09 1.96
C ILE A 35 8.91 2.69 2.51
N GLU A 36 8.48 2.57 3.76
CA GLU A 36 8.24 1.27 4.37
C GLU A 36 7.08 0.52 3.72
N ARG A 37 5.95 1.20 3.46
CA ARG A 37 4.85 0.61 2.69
C ARG A 37 5.32 0.12 1.33
N LYS A 38 6.12 0.91 0.61
CA LYS A 38 6.66 0.52 -0.71
C LYS A 38 7.58 -0.71 -0.61
N ARG A 39 8.40 -0.81 0.44
CA ARG A 39 9.26 -1.98 0.69
C ARG A 39 8.46 -3.23 1.00
N ILE A 40 7.43 -3.13 1.85
CA ILE A 40 6.55 -4.25 2.20
C ILE A 40 5.85 -4.77 0.96
N TRP A 41 5.23 -3.89 0.16
CA TRP A 41 4.59 -4.29 -1.09
C TRP A 41 5.55 -4.99 -2.03
N LYS A 42 6.77 -4.46 -2.22
CA LYS A 42 7.79 -5.11 -3.03
C LYS A 42 8.10 -6.53 -2.55
N LYS A 43 8.21 -6.75 -1.23
CA LYS A 43 8.43 -8.08 -0.65
C LYS A 43 7.26 -9.03 -0.92
N ILE A 44 6.03 -8.55 -0.78
CA ILE A 44 4.80 -9.33 -1.04
C ILE A 44 4.76 -9.77 -2.51
N PHE A 45 5.01 -8.85 -3.45
CA PHE A 45 5.02 -9.18 -4.88
C PHE A 45 6.11 -10.19 -5.23
N VAL A 46 7.34 -9.96 -4.78
CA VAL A 46 8.45 -10.91 -4.99
C VAL A 46 8.12 -12.28 -4.40
N PHE A 47 7.51 -12.33 -3.23
CA PHE A 47 7.07 -13.60 -2.65
C PHE A 47 5.99 -14.28 -3.52
N GLY A 48 4.98 -13.53 -3.96
CA GLY A 48 3.90 -14.04 -4.83
C GLY A 48 4.42 -14.58 -6.16
N GLU A 49 5.29 -13.83 -6.83
CA GLU A 49 5.94 -14.23 -8.09
C GLU A 49 6.72 -15.55 -7.90
N ASN A 50 7.54 -15.65 -6.86
CA ASN A 50 8.28 -16.87 -6.54
C ASN A 50 7.36 -18.07 -6.27
N GLN A 51 6.20 -17.86 -5.63
CA GLN A 51 5.23 -18.94 -5.39
C GLN A 51 4.52 -19.36 -6.67
N ALA A 52 4.13 -18.39 -7.51
CA ALA A 52 3.49 -18.65 -8.79
C ALA A 52 4.43 -19.45 -9.71
N GLU A 53 5.71 -19.09 -9.78
CA GLU A 53 6.71 -19.82 -10.56
C GLU A 53 6.91 -21.25 -10.03
N LYS A 54 7.12 -21.40 -8.72
CA LYS A 54 7.31 -22.73 -8.08
C LYS A 54 6.13 -23.67 -8.30
N LYS A 55 4.90 -23.15 -8.24
CA LYS A 55 3.67 -23.93 -8.37
C LYS A 55 3.11 -23.94 -9.79
N LYS A 56 3.76 -23.23 -10.73
CA LYS A 56 3.33 -23.04 -12.12
C LYS A 56 1.90 -22.51 -12.22
N PHE A 57 1.51 -21.63 -11.30
CA PHE A 57 0.18 -21.01 -11.35
C PHE A 57 0.07 -20.09 -12.55
N THR A 58 -1.09 -20.17 -13.19
CA THR A 58 -1.50 -19.32 -14.29
C THR A 58 -2.61 -18.38 -13.84
N GLU A 59 -2.88 -17.36 -14.65
CA GLU A 59 -3.98 -16.42 -14.40
C GLU A 59 -5.35 -17.12 -14.40
N VAL A 60 -5.49 -18.20 -15.18
CA VAL A 60 -6.72 -19.02 -15.22
C VAL A 60 -6.98 -19.69 -13.88
N ASP A 61 -5.94 -20.26 -13.26
CA ASP A 61 -6.06 -20.91 -11.94
C ASP A 61 -6.56 -19.91 -10.87
N ILE A 62 -6.15 -18.65 -10.97
CA ILE A 62 -6.59 -17.58 -10.06
C ILE A 62 -8.07 -17.25 -10.28
N ILE A 63 -8.51 -17.13 -11.54
CA ILE A 63 -9.89 -16.80 -11.90
C ILE A 63 -10.85 -17.90 -11.45
N ASP A 64 -10.47 -19.16 -11.63
CA ASP A 64 -11.25 -20.32 -11.22
C ASP A 64 -11.43 -20.36 -9.70
N GLU A 65 -10.35 -20.17 -8.95
CA GLU A 65 -10.36 -20.12 -7.48
C GLU A 65 -11.27 -18.99 -6.97
N ILE A 66 -11.14 -17.77 -7.50
CA ILE A 66 -11.98 -16.63 -7.13
C ILE A 66 -13.47 -16.93 -7.41
N THR A 67 -13.76 -17.62 -8.51
CA THR A 67 -15.13 -17.98 -8.89
C THR A 67 -15.73 -19.00 -7.91
N ILE A 68 -14.94 -20.00 -7.52
CA ILE A 68 -15.32 -21.00 -6.50
C ILE A 68 -15.62 -20.30 -5.18
N GLU A 69 -14.69 -19.48 -4.68
CA GLU A 69 -14.83 -18.76 -3.42
C GLU A 69 -16.06 -17.83 -3.38
N ARG A 70 -16.33 -17.11 -4.46
CA ARG A 70 -17.53 -16.25 -4.59
C ARG A 70 -18.82 -17.07 -4.58
N LYS A 71 -18.84 -18.25 -5.20
CA LYS A 71 -19.99 -19.16 -5.16
C LYS A 71 -20.21 -19.73 -3.76
N LEU A 72 -19.14 -20.11 -3.06
CA LEU A 72 -19.21 -20.60 -1.68
C LEU A 72 -19.76 -19.55 -0.74
N LYS A 73 -19.27 -18.31 -0.79
CA LYS A 73 -19.79 -17.21 0.03
C LYS A 73 -21.27 -16.92 -0.20
N ARG A 74 -21.77 -17.07 -1.43
CA ARG A 74 -23.20 -16.93 -1.73
C ARG A 74 -24.05 -18.09 -1.23
N LYS A 75 -23.47 -19.28 -1.05
CA LYS A 75 -24.17 -20.47 -0.57
C LYS A 75 -24.32 -20.50 0.96
N TYR A 76 -23.46 -19.77 1.67
CA TYR A 76 -23.44 -19.69 3.14
C TYR A 76 -23.82 -18.30 3.70
N SER A 77 -24.32 -17.40 2.85
CA SER A 77 -24.90 -16.11 3.22
C SER A 77 -26.42 -16.16 3.11
#